data_AF-A0A8C6R1B9-F1
#
_entry.id   AF-A0A8C6R1B9-F1
#
_cell.length_a   1.000
_cell.length_b   1.000
_cell.length_c   1.000
_cell.angle_alpha   90.00
_cell.angle_beta   90.00
_cell.angle_gamma   90.00
#
_symmetry.space_group_name_H-M   'P 1'
#
loop_
_entity.id
_entity.type
_entity.pdbx_description
1 polymer ?
#
loop_
_entity_poly.entity_id
_entity_poly.type
_entity_poly.pdbx_seq_one_letter_code
_entity_poly.pdbx_strand_id
1 'polypeptide(L)'
;MEGESTLGVLSGFVLGALTFQHLNTDSDTEGFLLGEMKGEAKNSITDSQMDNVKVVYTIDIQKYIPCYRLFSFYNSSGEVNEQALKKILSNVKKTVVGWYKFRRHSDQIMTFRERLLHKNLQKHFSSQELVFLLLTPSITTESCSTHCLEHALYKPQKGLFYRVPLVVTNLGMSEQLGYKTESVSCTSTGFSRAVTTHSSEFFNEDGSLKEVHKINEMYTSIQEELKRVCQKVEQSEREVEKLIMDVNRLKEARKKQQAQIKAEREKSVHDNPEENIFLCQALRTFFPDSEVLHSCVISLKNRLISQSRCNTNHHLDMADNLTLMVEYIYTPEASPASAPRMIKRKSLDIHDQWHMKKARLLETENQQSVTDVSNSNQEKASTTNSPDTDTEIESTDDGEYPRSPTF
;
A
#
# COMPACT_ATOMS: atom_id res chain seq x y z
N MET A 1 11.50 22.52 -29.69
CA MET A 1 11.96 22.78 -28.30
C MET A 1 12.26 21.43 -27.71
N GLU A 2 13.53 21.13 -27.45
CA GLU A 2 14.00 19.75 -27.22
C GLU A 2 14.91 19.64 -25.99
N GLY A 3 14.76 20.59 -25.06
CA GLY A 3 15.59 20.76 -23.86
C GLY A 3 14.77 20.97 -22.59
N GLU A 4 13.56 20.41 -22.53
CA GLU A 4 12.69 20.46 -21.35
C GLU A 4 12.97 19.26 -20.44
N SER A 5 13.27 19.52 -19.17
CA SER A 5 13.36 18.48 -18.13
C SER A 5 12.38 18.77 -16.99
N THR A 6 12.08 17.76 -16.18
CA THR A 6 11.25 17.92 -14.98
C THR A 6 11.98 17.36 -13.76
N LEU A 7 11.92 18.09 -12.65
CA LEU A 7 12.52 17.73 -11.38
C LEU A 7 11.47 17.82 -10.28
N GLY A 8 11.31 16.76 -9.48
CA GLY A 8 10.54 16.82 -8.24
C GLY A 8 11.42 17.27 -7.08
N VAL A 9 10.90 18.14 -6.23
CA VAL A 9 11.55 18.59 -4.99
C VAL A 9 10.58 18.41 -3.82
N LEU A 10 11.10 17.88 -2.71
CA LEU A 10 10.34 17.60 -1.50
C LEU A 10 11.22 17.93 -0.28
N SER A 11 10.65 18.47 0.80
CA SER A 11 11.41 18.63 2.04
C SER A 11 11.42 17.34 2.86
N GLY A 12 12.51 17.09 3.59
CA GLY A 12 12.62 15.94 4.50
C GLY A 12 11.48 15.86 5.51
N PHE A 13 10.97 17.02 5.97
CA PHE A 13 9.81 17.10 6.87
C PHE A 13 8.51 16.57 6.24
N VAL A 14 8.25 16.87 4.97
CA VAL A 14 7.03 16.38 4.28
C VAL A 14 7.15 14.87 4.01
N LEU A 15 8.33 14.38 3.62
CA LEU A 15 8.58 12.94 3.46
C LEU A 15 8.41 12.19 4.79
N GLY A 16 8.97 12.73 5.89
CA GLY A 16 8.81 12.20 7.23
C GLY A 16 7.36 12.16 7.69
N ALA A 17 6.60 13.24 7.49
CA ALA A 17 5.19 13.32 7.86
C ALA A 17 4.30 12.37 7.04
N LEU A 18 4.54 12.23 5.73
CA LEU A 18 3.89 11.22 4.88
C LEU A 18 4.15 9.81 5.39
N THR A 19 5.40 9.51 5.72
CA THR A 19 5.84 8.20 6.23
C THR A 19 5.22 7.89 7.59
N PHE A 20 5.26 8.85 8.53
CA PHE A 20 4.64 8.73 9.85
C PHE A 20 3.15 8.40 9.75
N GLN A 21 2.40 9.12 8.90
CA GLN A 21 0.99 8.82 8.73
C GLN A 21 0.74 7.42 8.13
N HIS A 22 1.56 6.98 7.17
CA HIS A 22 1.40 5.64 6.61
C HIS A 22 1.70 4.54 7.64
N LEU A 23 2.74 4.70 8.46
CA LEU A 23 3.07 3.74 9.52
C LEU A 23 1.93 3.60 10.55
N ASN A 24 1.23 4.70 10.86
CA ASN A 24 0.05 4.71 11.73
C ASN A 24 -1.22 4.10 11.11
N THR A 25 -1.19 3.71 9.82
CA THR A 25 -2.34 3.12 9.12
C THR A 25 -2.05 1.67 8.73
N ASP A 26 -2.91 0.74 9.13
CA ASP A 26 -2.79 -0.71 8.89
C ASP A 26 -2.96 -1.14 7.42
N SER A 27 -3.28 -0.19 6.53
CA SER A 27 -3.74 -0.41 5.16
C SER A 27 -3.09 0.59 4.18
N ASP A 28 -3.31 0.39 2.88
CA ASP A 28 -2.91 1.34 1.83
C ASP A 28 -3.51 2.73 2.10
N THR A 29 -2.72 3.78 1.90
CA THR A 29 -3.15 5.18 2.07
C THR A 29 -2.94 5.99 0.81
N GLU A 30 -3.78 6.99 0.60
CA GLU A 30 -3.74 7.87 -0.58
C GLU A 30 -4.05 9.32 -0.20
N GLY A 31 -3.68 10.25 -1.07
CA GLY A 31 -3.94 11.67 -0.83
C GLY A 31 -3.39 12.59 -1.92
N PHE A 32 -3.51 13.89 -1.70
CA PHE A 32 -3.11 14.93 -2.65
C PHE A 32 -1.80 15.61 -2.25
N LEU A 33 -1.05 16.07 -3.25
CA LEU A 33 0.18 16.85 -3.09
C LEU A 33 -0.07 18.28 -3.53
N LEU A 34 0.28 19.22 -2.65
CA LEU A 34 0.11 20.66 -2.82
C LEU A 34 1.47 21.33 -2.87
N GLY A 35 1.59 22.30 -3.76
CA GLY A 35 2.88 22.89 -4.08
C GLY A 35 2.79 23.87 -5.22
N GLU A 36 3.92 24.14 -5.85
CA GLU A 36 4.03 25.01 -7.01
C GLU A 36 4.95 24.42 -8.07
N MET A 37 4.86 24.95 -9.29
CA MET A 37 5.69 24.56 -10.42
C MET A 37 6.39 25.80 -10.96
N LYS A 38 7.72 25.72 -11.10
CA LYS A 38 8.57 26.81 -11.58
C LYS A 38 9.37 26.33 -12.79
N GLY A 39 9.28 27.05 -13.90
CA GLY A 39 10.11 26.83 -15.07
C GLY A 39 11.34 27.74 -15.02
N GLU A 40 12.52 27.15 -14.88
CA GLU A 40 13.80 27.87 -14.87
C GLU A 40 14.51 27.69 -16.22
N ALA A 41 14.69 28.79 -16.95
CA ALA A 41 15.48 28.80 -18.17
C ALA A 41 16.98 28.89 -17.82
N LYS A 42 17.73 27.83 -18.12
CA LYS A 42 19.18 27.76 -17.93
C LYS A 42 19.88 27.82 -19.29
N ASN A 43 20.57 28.93 -19.52
CA ASN A 43 21.47 29.06 -20.67
C ASN A 43 22.75 28.27 -20.39
N SER A 44 22.99 27.24 -21.19
CA SER A 44 24.24 26.49 -21.16
C SER A 44 25.17 27.11 -22.20
N ILE A 45 26.10 27.97 -21.74
CA ILE A 45 27.21 28.44 -22.57
C ILE A 45 28.12 27.23 -22.83
N THR A 46 28.46 27.00 -24.09
CA THR A 46 29.46 25.99 -24.49
C THR A 46 30.74 26.69 -24.94
N ASP A 47 31.87 25.98 -25.00
CA ASP A 47 33.14 26.56 -25.46
C ASP A 47 33.10 26.93 -26.96
N SER A 48 32.15 26.39 -27.72
CA SER A 48 31.74 26.89 -29.02
C SER A 48 30.73 28.04 -28.88
N GLN A 49 30.77 29.04 -29.77
CA GLN A 49 29.89 30.22 -29.79
C GLN A 49 28.41 29.89 -30.16
N MET A 50 27.82 28.92 -29.48
CA MET A 50 26.46 28.45 -29.64
C MET A 50 25.80 28.34 -28.26
N ASP A 51 24.74 29.11 -28.04
CA ASP A 51 23.93 29.03 -26.83
C ASP A 51 22.86 27.95 -26.97
N ASN A 52 22.76 27.07 -25.97
CA ASN A 52 21.65 26.12 -25.87
C ASN A 52 20.83 26.40 -24.61
N VAL A 53 19.59 26.86 -24.82
CA VAL A 53 18.64 27.18 -23.75
C VAL A 53 17.88 25.91 -23.36
N LYS A 54 18.05 25.47 -22.11
CA LYS A 54 17.29 24.36 -21.52
C LYS A 54 16.31 24.90 -20.49
N VAL A 55 15.13 24.34 -20.41
CA VAL A 55 14.10 24.74 -19.42
C VAL A 55 13.90 23.60 -18.44
N VAL A 56 14.15 23.86 -17.16
CA VAL A 56 13.95 22.90 -16.07
C VAL A 56 12.65 23.24 -15.36
N TYR A 57 11.66 22.34 -15.44
CA TYR A 57 10.41 22.47 -14.69
C TYR A 57 10.56 21.81 -13.33
N THR A 58 10.77 22.62 -12.31
CA THR A 58 10.88 22.20 -10.91
C THR A 58 9.50 22.18 -10.26
N ILE A 59 9.11 21.04 -9.70
CA ILE A 59 7.86 20.81 -8.99
C ILE A 59 8.18 20.76 -7.50
N ASP A 60 7.89 21.84 -6.78
CA ASP A 60 8.14 21.97 -5.35
C ASP A 60 6.92 21.51 -4.55
N ILE A 61 7.04 20.39 -3.84
CA ILE A 61 5.99 19.77 -3.05
C ILE A 61 6.08 20.27 -1.60
N GLN A 62 5.15 21.14 -1.23
CA GLN A 62 5.19 21.93 0.01
C GLN A 62 4.28 21.37 1.12
N LYS A 63 3.21 20.66 0.76
CA LYS A 63 2.23 20.09 1.69
C LYS A 63 1.57 18.85 1.06
N TYR A 64 1.06 17.95 1.89
CA TYR A 64 0.13 16.90 1.47
C TYR A 64 -1.24 17.03 2.14
N ILE A 65 -2.25 16.34 1.60
CA ILE A 65 -3.56 16.16 2.22
C ILE A 65 -3.90 14.66 2.18
N PRO A 66 -4.03 13.99 3.34
CA PRO A 66 -4.40 12.59 3.37
C PRO A 66 -5.89 12.36 3.16
N CYS A 67 -6.22 11.26 2.49
CA CYS A 67 -7.57 10.71 2.42
C CYS A 67 -7.64 9.49 3.35
N TYR A 68 -8.28 9.64 4.51
CA TYR A 68 -8.40 8.58 5.54
C TYR A 68 -9.27 7.36 5.12
N ARG A 69 -9.70 7.27 3.87
CA ARG A 69 -10.43 6.16 3.29
C ARG A 69 -10.08 6.01 1.82
N LEU A 70 -9.76 4.77 1.42
CA LEU A 70 -9.67 4.39 0.01
C LEU A 70 -11.01 4.61 -0.70
N PHE A 71 -10.97 4.92 -2.00
CA PHE A 71 -12.17 5.20 -2.81
C PHE A 71 -13.01 6.38 -2.29
N SER A 72 -12.40 7.30 -1.53
CA SER A 72 -13.11 8.46 -0.97
C SER A 72 -13.50 9.50 -2.02
N PHE A 73 -12.75 9.58 -3.13
CA PHE A 73 -12.97 10.54 -4.22
C PHE A 73 -13.11 9.90 -5.61
N TYR A 74 -13.16 8.56 -5.70
CA TYR A 74 -13.30 7.84 -6.97
C TYR A 74 -13.99 6.48 -6.80
N ASN A 75 -14.58 5.94 -7.86
CA ASN A 75 -15.29 4.64 -7.84
C ASN A 75 -14.41 3.44 -8.24
N SER A 76 -14.96 2.22 -8.23
CA SER A 76 -14.23 1.00 -8.63
C SER A 76 -13.62 1.07 -10.04
N SER A 77 -14.31 1.76 -10.96
CA SER A 77 -13.90 2.05 -12.35
C SER A 77 -12.84 3.16 -12.47
N GLY A 78 -12.44 3.82 -11.38
CA GLY A 78 -11.46 4.91 -11.40
C GLY A 78 -12.00 6.26 -11.89
N GLU A 79 -13.32 6.42 -11.96
CA GLU A 79 -13.99 7.69 -12.27
C GLU A 79 -14.01 8.58 -11.03
N VAL A 80 -13.73 9.88 -11.20
CA VAL A 80 -13.58 10.85 -10.10
C VAL A 80 -14.94 11.40 -9.69
N ASN A 81 -15.23 11.38 -8.39
CA ASN A 81 -16.40 12.03 -7.82
C ASN A 81 -16.07 13.50 -7.47
N GLU A 82 -16.52 14.42 -8.31
CA GLU A 82 -16.24 15.85 -8.14
C GLU A 82 -16.75 16.43 -6.82
N GLN A 83 -17.89 15.96 -6.30
CA GLN A 83 -18.47 16.48 -5.06
C GLN A 83 -17.61 16.10 -3.86
N ALA A 84 -17.14 14.85 -3.83
CA ALA A 84 -16.20 14.38 -2.82
C ALA A 84 -14.85 15.11 -2.93
N LEU A 85 -14.35 15.30 -4.15
CA LEU A 85 -13.08 16.01 -4.39
C LEU A 85 -13.16 17.49 -3.98
N LYS A 86 -14.25 18.19 -4.33
CA LYS A 86 -14.54 19.56 -3.86
C LYS A 86 -14.64 19.64 -2.35
N LYS A 87 -15.17 18.61 -1.66
CA LYS A 87 -15.21 18.54 -0.19
C LYS A 87 -13.82 18.35 0.43
N ILE A 88 -12.96 17.52 -0.16
CA ILE A 88 -11.59 17.29 0.32
C ILE A 88 -10.71 18.53 0.11
N LEU A 89 -10.88 19.21 -1.03
CA LEU A 89 -10.06 20.37 -1.42
C LEU A 89 -10.69 21.73 -1.05
N SER A 90 -11.83 21.77 -0.36
CA SER A 90 -12.59 23.00 -0.09
C SER A 90 -11.78 24.10 0.61
N ASN A 91 -10.83 23.70 1.47
CA ASN A 91 -10.04 24.61 2.31
C ASN A 91 -8.64 24.88 1.72
N VAL A 92 -8.41 24.55 0.46
CA VAL A 92 -7.08 24.56 -0.17
C VAL A 92 -6.85 25.84 -0.96
N LYS A 93 -5.92 26.68 -0.49
CA LYS A 93 -5.48 27.90 -1.18
C LYS A 93 -4.30 27.70 -2.16
N LYS A 94 -3.61 26.55 -2.10
CA LYS A 94 -2.42 26.25 -2.93
C LYS A 94 -2.80 25.34 -4.11
N THR A 95 -2.03 25.40 -5.19
CA THR A 95 -2.24 24.54 -6.35
C THR A 95 -1.97 23.06 -6.04
N VAL A 96 -2.82 22.19 -6.60
CA VAL A 96 -2.60 20.74 -6.59
C VAL A 96 -1.55 20.42 -7.66
N VAL A 97 -0.37 19.99 -7.23
CA VAL A 97 0.72 19.59 -8.14
C VAL A 97 0.70 18.09 -8.43
N GLY A 98 0.08 17.29 -7.56
CA GLY A 98 0.03 15.86 -7.73
C GLY A 98 -0.87 15.14 -6.74
N TRP A 99 -0.71 13.82 -6.70
CA TRP A 99 -1.30 12.95 -5.70
C TRP A 99 -0.30 11.86 -5.31
N TYR A 100 -0.51 11.22 -4.18
CA TYR A 100 0.36 10.16 -3.68
C TYR A 100 -0.44 8.93 -3.27
N LYS A 101 0.24 7.78 -3.27
CA LYS A 101 -0.29 6.54 -2.73
C LYS A 101 0.82 5.68 -2.12
N PHE A 102 0.54 5.12 -0.96
CA PHE A 102 1.33 4.06 -0.35
C PHE A 102 0.74 2.69 -0.69
N ARG A 103 1.61 1.73 -1.03
CA ARG A 103 1.24 0.32 -1.20
C ARG A 103 2.23 -0.58 -0.47
N ARG A 104 1.77 -1.35 0.51
CA ARG A 104 2.62 -2.28 1.27
C ARG A 104 3.00 -3.49 0.38
N HIS A 105 4.28 -3.89 0.39
CA HIS A 105 4.80 -5.08 -0.30
C HIS A 105 4.42 -5.18 -1.80
N SER A 106 4.61 -4.09 -2.55
CA SER A 106 4.21 -3.99 -3.95
C SER A 106 5.35 -3.48 -4.83
N ASP A 107 5.40 -3.96 -6.08
CA ASP A 107 6.33 -3.48 -7.10
C ASP A 107 6.25 -1.96 -7.28
N GLN A 108 7.38 -1.31 -7.51
CA GLN A 108 7.43 0.14 -7.76
C GLN A 108 7.01 0.49 -9.21
N ILE A 109 5.73 0.26 -9.54
CA ILE A 109 5.11 0.60 -10.83
C ILE A 109 3.62 0.98 -10.65
N MET A 110 3.09 1.86 -11.53
CA MET A 110 1.69 2.28 -11.49
C MET A 110 0.73 1.14 -11.91
N THR A 111 -0.29 0.86 -11.10
CA THR A 111 -1.34 -0.11 -11.45
C THR A 111 -2.29 0.44 -12.52
N PHE A 112 -3.05 -0.45 -13.17
CA PHE A 112 -4.09 -0.05 -14.15
C PHE A 112 -5.04 1.03 -13.60
N ARG A 113 -5.54 0.85 -12.36
CA ARG A 113 -6.45 1.81 -11.72
C ARG A 113 -5.78 3.16 -11.47
N GLU A 114 -4.54 3.19 -11.00
CA GLU A 114 -3.80 4.44 -10.79
C GLU A 114 -3.54 5.19 -12.10
N ARG A 115 -3.22 4.48 -13.18
CA ARG A 115 -3.05 5.08 -14.53
C ARG A 115 -4.33 5.70 -15.06
N LEU A 116 -5.49 5.08 -14.80
CA LEU A 116 -6.80 5.61 -15.19
C LEU A 116 -7.23 6.79 -14.30
N LEU A 117 -7.10 6.63 -12.98
CA LEU A 117 -7.40 7.68 -12.00
C LEU A 117 -6.55 8.93 -12.24
N HIS A 118 -5.24 8.76 -12.49
CA HIS A 118 -4.35 9.87 -12.83
C HIS A 118 -4.86 10.64 -14.06
N LYS A 119 -5.21 9.95 -15.15
CA LYS A 119 -5.77 10.61 -16.36
C LYS A 119 -7.08 11.33 -16.09
N ASN A 120 -7.93 10.81 -15.20
CA ASN A 120 -9.19 11.44 -14.84
C ASN A 120 -8.99 12.67 -13.93
N LEU A 121 -8.05 12.62 -12.99
CA LEU A 121 -7.62 13.78 -12.19
C LEU A 121 -6.96 14.87 -13.07
N GLN A 122 -6.12 14.49 -14.03
CA GLN A 122 -5.47 15.38 -14.99
C GLN A 122 -6.51 16.18 -15.80
N LYS A 123 -7.59 15.51 -16.25
CA LYS A 123 -8.74 16.16 -16.89
C LYS A 123 -9.49 17.09 -15.93
N HIS A 124 -9.82 16.64 -14.72
CA HIS A 124 -10.62 17.41 -13.77
C HIS A 124 -9.90 18.70 -13.32
N PHE A 125 -8.60 18.63 -13.01
CA PHE A 125 -7.81 19.80 -12.61
C PHE A 125 -7.35 20.66 -13.80
N SER A 126 -7.57 20.22 -15.05
CA SER A 126 -7.01 20.83 -16.27
C SER A 126 -5.48 21.03 -16.24
N SER A 127 -4.77 20.32 -15.35
CA SER A 127 -3.32 20.39 -15.19
C SER A 127 -2.69 19.23 -15.95
N GLN A 128 -1.99 19.53 -17.04
CA GLN A 128 -1.30 18.51 -17.85
C GLN A 128 -0.08 17.93 -17.13
N GLU A 129 0.46 18.67 -16.16
CA GLU A 129 1.75 18.43 -15.50
C GLU A 129 1.62 17.75 -14.12
N LEU A 130 0.46 17.14 -13.85
CA LEU A 130 0.17 16.44 -12.60
C LEU A 130 1.17 15.29 -12.37
N VAL A 131 1.72 15.18 -11.15
CA VAL A 131 2.59 14.06 -10.76
C VAL A 131 1.91 13.05 -9.83
N PHE A 132 2.42 11.82 -9.83
CA PHE A 132 2.00 10.74 -8.94
C PHE A 132 3.19 10.22 -8.14
N LEU A 133 3.17 10.39 -6.82
CA LEU A 133 4.18 9.84 -5.91
C LEU A 133 3.74 8.47 -5.41
N LEU A 134 4.43 7.42 -5.85
CA LEU A 134 4.22 6.07 -5.34
C LEU A 134 5.26 5.77 -4.25
N LEU A 135 4.81 5.26 -3.11
CA LEU A 135 5.66 4.81 -2.02
C LEU A 135 5.35 3.35 -1.70
N THR A 136 6.39 2.53 -1.64
CA THR A 136 6.28 1.07 -1.47
C THR A 136 7.16 0.62 -0.32
N PRO A 137 6.64 0.64 0.93
CA PRO A 137 7.32 -0.01 2.04
C PRO A 137 7.30 -1.54 1.87
N SER A 138 8.46 -2.14 2.09
CA SER A 138 8.67 -3.59 2.09
C SER A 138 9.54 -4.00 3.27
N ILE A 139 9.50 -5.30 3.59
CA ILE A 139 10.40 -5.94 4.54
C ILE A 139 11.43 -6.71 3.70
N THR A 140 12.71 -6.46 3.93
CA THR A 140 13.82 -7.03 3.14
C THR A 140 14.27 -8.39 3.69
N THR A 141 14.09 -8.64 4.99
CA THR A 141 14.53 -9.85 5.68
C THR A 141 13.36 -10.59 6.32
N GLU A 142 13.33 -11.92 6.25
CA GLU A 142 12.27 -12.74 6.87
C GLU A 142 12.15 -12.51 8.39
N SER A 143 13.28 -12.21 9.04
CA SER A 143 13.38 -11.85 10.45
C SER A 143 12.75 -10.50 10.82
N CYS A 144 12.26 -9.73 9.83
CA CYS A 144 11.78 -8.35 10.00
C CYS A 144 12.82 -7.39 10.62
N SER A 145 14.11 -7.71 10.53
CA SER A 145 15.21 -6.87 11.02
C SER A 145 15.52 -5.67 10.12
N THR A 146 15.04 -5.69 8.87
CA THR A 146 15.41 -4.70 7.85
C THR A 146 14.21 -4.36 7.00
N HIS A 147 13.87 -3.07 6.97
CA HIS A 147 12.77 -2.50 6.20
C HIS A 147 13.32 -1.60 5.09
N CYS A 148 12.61 -1.53 3.96
CA CYS A 148 12.91 -0.63 2.86
C CYS A 148 11.68 0.25 2.56
N LEU A 149 11.90 1.54 2.26
CA LEU A 149 10.86 2.45 1.78
C LEU A 149 11.29 3.01 0.41
N GLU A 150 11.06 2.23 -0.64
CA GLU A 150 11.27 2.72 -2.00
C GLU A 150 10.17 3.75 -2.33
N HIS A 151 10.55 4.86 -2.96
CA HIS A 151 9.61 5.88 -3.40
C HIS A 151 10.01 6.42 -4.78
N ALA A 152 9.03 6.66 -5.64
CA ALA A 152 9.24 7.12 -7.00
C ALA A 152 8.14 8.09 -7.45
N LEU A 153 8.56 9.17 -8.11
CA LEU A 153 7.65 10.15 -8.70
C LEU A 153 7.40 9.79 -10.17
N TYR A 154 6.15 9.82 -10.60
CA TYR A 154 5.72 9.49 -11.95
C TYR A 154 5.02 10.68 -12.63
N LYS A 155 5.31 10.89 -13.91
CA LYS A 155 4.65 11.90 -14.76
C LYS A 155 4.20 11.27 -16.08
N PRO A 156 3.00 11.61 -16.60
CA PRO A 156 2.60 11.23 -17.95
C PRO A 156 3.39 12.03 -19.00
N GLN A 157 3.97 11.35 -19.99
CA GLN A 157 4.61 11.99 -21.14
C GLN A 157 4.27 11.17 -22.39
N LYS A 158 3.74 11.83 -23.44
CA LYS A 158 3.36 11.20 -24.73
C LYS A 158 2.51 9.91 -24.58
N GLY A 159 1.66 9.83 -23.54
CA GLY A 159 0.75 8.71 -23.27
C GLY A 159 1.33 7.56 -22.42
N LEU A 160 2.64 7.54 -22.20
CA LEU A 160 3.34 6.66 -21.26
C LEU A 160 3.59 7.38 -19.92
N PHE A 161 4.03 6.64 -18.90
CA PHE A 161 4.40 7.20 -17.59
C PHE A 161 5.89 6.96 -17.35
N TYR A 162 6.62 8.01 -17.00
CA TYR A 162 8.06 7.97 -16.76
C TYR A 162 8.36 8.35 -15.32
N ARG A 163 9.45 7.77 -14.77
CA ARG A 163 9.98 8.19 -13.46
C ARG A 163 10.63 9.57 -13.60
N VAL A 164 10.28 10.47 -12.69
CA VAL A 164 10.86 11.81 -12.55
C VAL A 164 11.84 11.78 -11.39
N PRO A 165 13.06 12.37 -11.52
CA PRO A 165 13.98 12.47 -10.39
C PRO A 165 13.34 13.27 -9.26
N LEU A 166 13.45 12.77 -8.04
CA LEU A 166 12.94 13.41 -6.83
C LEU A 166 14.12 13.69 -5.89
N VAL A 167 14.32 14.96 -5.53
CA VAL A 167 15.38 15.40 -4.62
C VAL A 167 14.77 15.81 -3.29
N VAL A 168 15.33 15.29 -2.19
CA VAL A 168 14.95 15.66 -0.83
C VAL A 168 15.86 16.78 -0.33
N THR A 169 15.29 17.96 -0.07
CA THR A 169 16.08 19.10 0.42
C THR A 169 16.55 18.87 1.86
N ASN A 170 17.83 19.16 2.08
CA ASN A 170 18.54 18.96 3.33
C ASN A 170 19.64 20.03 3.48
N LEU A 171 20.16 20.20 4.70
CA LEU A 171 21.14 21.25 5.03
C LEU A 171 22.54 21.02 4.41
N GLY A 172 22.92 19.76 4.17
CA GLY A 172 24.20 19.40 3.54
C GLY A 172 24.34 19.87 2.09
N MET A 173 23.23 20.25 1.43
CA MET A 173 23.27 20.88 0.10
C MET A 173 23.92 22.28 0.08
N SER A 174 24.28 22.84 1.26
CA SER A 174 24.78 24.21 1.44
C SER A 174 26.21 24.28 2.00
N GLU A 175 27.05 23.27 1.73
CA GLU A 175 28.41 23.13 2.29
C GLU A 175 29.40 24.26 1.88
N GLN A 176 29.36 25.35 2.63
CA GLN A 176 30.42 26.37 2.72
C GLN A 176 30.71 26.69 4.20
N LEU A 177 31.17 25.69 4.96
CA LEU A 177 31.53 25.82 6.38
C LEU A 177 32.98 26.32 6.61
N GLY A 178 33.72 26.62 5.55
CA GLY A 178 35.12 27.03 5.61
C GLY A 178 35.30 28.47 6.11
N TYR A 179 35.50 28.65 7.41
CA TYR A 179 35.94 29.93 7.97
C TYR A 179 37.43 30.14 7.74
N LYS A 180 37.81 31.35 7.34
CA LYS A 180 39.21 31.76 7.18
C LYS A 180 39.83 32.08 8.54
N THR A 181 40.64 31.18 9.06
CA THR A 181 41.34 31.31 10.36
C THR A 181 42.55 32.24 10.29
N GLU A 182 43.32 32.19 9.20
CA GLU A 182 44.54 32.96 9.02
C GLU A 182 44.44 33.96 7.86
N SER A 183 44.91 35.19 8.10
CA SER A 183 45.03 36.24 7.09
C SER A 183 46.49 36.46 6.69
N VAL A 184 46.77 36.54 5.40
CA VAL A 184 48.07 37.03 4.91
C VAL A 184 48.23 38.50 5.29
N SER A 185 49.22 38.80 6.13
CA SER A 185 49.51 40.15 6.59
C SER A 185 49.94 41.06 5.44
N CYS A 186 49.36 42.26 5.36
CA CYS A 186 49.72 43.28 4.38
C CYS A 186 50.36 44.49 5.09
N THR A 187 51.54 44.90 4.66
CA THR A 187 52.27 46.07 5.19
C THR A 187 51.84 47.41 4.54
N SER A 188 50.85 47.39 3.63
CA SER A 188 50.38 48.58 2.92
C SER A 188 49.57 49.51 3.82
N THR A 189 50.15 50.66 4.16
CA THR A 189 49.48 51.72 4.92
C THR A 189 48.24 52.28 4.23
N GLY A 190 48.22 52.29 2.89
CA GLY A 190 47.07 52.70 2.09
C GLY A 190 45.89 51.76 2.24
N PHE A 191 46.15 50.45 2.23
CA PHE A 191 45.12 49.42 2.47
C PHE A 191 44.53 49.54 3.87
N SER A 192 45.39 49.56 4.91
CA SER A 192 44.95 49.65 6.29
C SER A 192 44.13 50.91 6.56
N ARG A 193 44.52 52.07 6.00
CA ARG A 193 43.76 53.33 6.14
C ARG A 193 42.39 53.26 5.48
N ALA A 194 42.26 52.61 4.32
CA ALA A 194 40.96 52.43 3.67
C ALA A 194 40.04 51.53 4.52
N VAL A 195 40.56 50.40 5.00
CA VAL A 195 39.80 49.48 5.87
C VAL A 195 39.35 50.16 7.17
N THR A 196 40.22 50.92 7.84
CA THR A 196 39.84 51.62 9.09
C THR A 196 38.92 52.82 8.88
N THR A 197 38.88 53.41 7.68
CA THR A 197 37.93 54.49 7.36
C THR A 197 36.50 53.95 7.22
N HIS A 198 36.34 52.73 6.68
CA HIS A 198 35.04 52.08 6.46
C HIS A 198 34.67 51.02 7.51
N SER A 199 35.55 50.72 8.48
CA SER A 199 35.31 49.63 9.45
C SER A 199 34.07 49.89 10.32
N SER A 200 33.79 51.13 10.67
CA SER A 200 32.62 51.54 11.46
C SER A 200 31.28 51.30 10.76
N GLU A 201 31.26 51.02 9.45
CA GLU A 201 30.06 50.61 8.73
C GLU A 201 29.64 49.19 9.16
N PHE A 202 30.59 48.25 9.21
CA PHE A 202 30.37 46.82 9.44
C PHE A 202 30.56 46.36 10.90
N PHE A 203 31.51 46.96 11.60
CA PHE A 203 31.86 46.63 12.98
C PHE A 203 31.18 47.57 13.98
N ASN A 204 30.88 47.02 15.15
CA ASN A 204 30.48 47.74 16.35
C ASN A 204 31.72 48.26 17.11
N GLU A 205 31.49 49.10 18.13
CA GLU A 205 32.54 49.69 18.96
C GLU A 205 33.31 48.66 19.80
N ASP A 206 32.71 47.49 20.05
CA ASP A 206 33.32 46.34 20.74
C ASP A 206 34.14 45.42 19.79
N GLY A 207 34.20 45.74 18.49
CA GLY A 207 34.85 44.93 17.47
C GLY A 207 34.01 43.76 16.94
N SER A 208 32.75 43.63 17.37
CA SER A 208 31.83 42.61 16.85
C SER A 208 31.22 43.01 15.49
N LEU A 209 30.77 42.02 14.71
CA LEU A 209 30.12 42.29 13.41
C LEU A 209 28.62 42.55 13.59
N LYS A 210 28.10 43.62 12.98
CA LYS A 210 26.68 44.01 13.04
C LYS A 210 25.75 42.96 12.43
N GLU A 211 26.14 42.37 11.31
CA GLU A 211 25.31 41.38 10.61
C GLU A 211 25.14 40.08 11.41
N VAL A 212 26.16 39.67 12.20
CA VAL A 212 26.03 38.50 13.09
C VAL A 212 24.92 38.73 14.12
N HIS A 213 24.86 39.93 14.71
CA HIS A 213 23.80 40.29 15.66
C HIS A 213 22.42 40.29 15.01
N LYS A 214 22.25 40.97 13.86
CA LYS A 214 20.97 41.01 13.12
C LYS A 214 20.46 39.61 12.75
N ILE A 215 21.35 38.74 12.24
CA ILE A 215 20.98 37.37 11.86
C ILE A 215 20.64 36.52 13.09
N ASN A 216 21.37 36.68 14.19
CA ASN A 216 21.06 35.99 15.45
C ASN A 216 19.73 36.45 16.08
N GLU A 217 19.41 37.75 16.02
CA GLU A 217 18.12 38.29 16.45
C GLU A 217 16.98 37.76 15.59
N MET A 218 17.14 37.78 14.26
CA MET A 218 16.18 37.21 13.31
C MET A 218 15.96 35.72 13.57
N TYR A 219 17.04 34.95 13.75
CA TYR A 219 16.98 33.52 14.07
C TYR A 219 16.27 33.26 15.40
N THR A 220 16.57 34.05 16.44
CA THR A 220 15.92 33.95 17.76
C THR A 220 14.42 34.23 17.65
N SER A 221 14.01 35.25 16.88
CA SER A 221 12.60 35.55 16.63
C SER A 221 11.87 34.40 15.91
N ILE A 222 12.49 33.80 14.89
CA ILE A 222 11.95 32.62 14.18
C ILE A 222 11.84 31.42 15.11
N GLN A 223 12.85 31.19 15.96
CA GLN A 223 12.86 30.09 16.94
C GLN A 223 11.78 30.24 18.02
N GLU A 224 11.50 31.48 18.46
CA GLU A 224 10.38 31.76 19.35
C GLU A 224 9.03 31.48 18.69
N GLU A 225 8.82 31.92 17.44
CA GLU A 225 7.59 31.62 16.71
C GLU A 225 7.41 30.11 16.48
N LEU A 226 8.49 29.39 16.15
CA LEU A 226 8.46 27.93 16.06
C LEU A 226 8.06 27.28 17.39
N LYS A 227 8.58 27.76 18.52
CA LYS A 227 8.19 27.30 19.87
C LYS A 227 6.72 27.58 20.18
N ARG A 228 6.20 28.77 19.82
CA ARG A 228 4.78 29.15 19.97
C ARG A 228 3.86 28.28 19.12
N VAL A 229 4.28 27.93 17.90
CA VAL A 229 3.54 27.00 17.01
C VAL A 229 3.58 25.57 17.56
N CYS A 230 4.74 25.10 18.03
CA CYS A 230 4.90 23.78 18.63
C CYS A 230 3.93 23.56 19.80
N GLN A 231 3.82 24.52 20.73
CA GLN A 231 2.87 24.46 21.85
C GLN A 231 1.40 24.37 21.40
N LYS A 232 1.03 25.05 20.30
CA LYS A 232 -0.33 24.98 19.74
C LYS A 232 -0.61 23.63 19.08
N VAL A 233 0.36 23.07 18.37
CA VAL A 233 0.26 21.73 17.76
C VAL A 233 0.12 20.68 18.87
N GLU A 234 0.97 20.74 19.89
CA GLU A 234 0.99 19.83 21.04
C GLU A 234 -0.37 19.81 21.77
N GLN A 235 -0.96 20.98 22.04
CA GLN A 235 -2.31 21.08 22.58
C GLN A 235 -3.37 20.48 21.63
N SER A 236 -3.27 20.73 20.32
CA SER A 236 -4.24 20.20 19.35
C SER A 236 -4.17 18.68 19.17
N GLU A 237 -2.98 18.07 19.26
CA GLU A 237 -2.82 16.61 19.24
C GLU A 237 -3.49 15.96 20.45
N ARG A 238 -3.31 16.52 21.67
CA ARG A 238 -4.04 16.06 22.88
C ARG A 238 -5.56 16.14 22.73
N GLU A 239 -6.06 17.20 22.08
CA GLU A 239 -7.50 17.36 21.82
C GLU A 239 -8.02 16.34 20.79
N VAL A 240 -7.24 16.06 19.74
CA VAL A 240 -7.53 15.04 18.73
C VAL A 240 -7.50 13.63 19.34
N GLU A 241 -6.50 13.31 20.18
CA GLU A 241 -6.40 12.03 20.89
C GLU A 241 -7.63 11.78 21.75
N LYS A 242 -8.02 12.76 22.58
CA LYS A 242 -9.23 12.69 23.40
C LYS A 242 -10.49 12.46 22.56
N LEU A 243 -10.63 13.17 21.44
CA LEU A 243 -11.76 13.01 20.53
C LEU A 243 -11.78 11.63 19.85
N ILE A 244 -10.62 11.10 19.45
CA ILE A 244 -10.50 9.74 18.89
C ILE A 244 -10.92 8.69 19.91
N MET A 245 -10.47 8.82 21.17
CA MET A 245 -10.87 7.94 22.27
C MET A 245 -12.38 7.96 22.49
N ASP A 246 -12.99 9.15 22.52
CA ASP A 246 -14.45 9.31 22.66
C ASP A 246 -15.22 8.69 21.48
N VAL A 247 -14.78 8.93 20.25
CA VAL A 247 -15.37 8.34 19.04
C VAL A 247 -15.27 6.81 19.05
N ASN A 248 -14.15 6.24 19.49
CA ASN A 248 -13.98 4.80 19.56
C ASN A 248 -14.84 4.16 20.65
N ARG A 249 -14.91 4.78 21.85
CA ARG A 249 -15.84 4.40 22.92
C ARG A 249 -17.30 4.37 22.44
N LEU A 250 -17.73 5.38 21.68
CA LEU A 250 -19.08 5.44 21.11
C LEU A 250 -19.32 4.39 20.02
N LYS A 251 -18.34 4.11 19.15
CA LYS A 251 -18.41 3.02 18.16
C LYS A 251 -18.57 1.66 18.84
N GLU A 252 -17.83 1.38 19.91
CA GLU A 252 -17.94 0.13 20.67
C GLU A 252 -19.30 -0.02 21.35
N ALA A 253 -19.80 1.02 22.01
CA ALA A 253 -21.13 1.02 22.60
C ALA A 253 -22.21 0.72 21.55
N ARG A 254 -22.13 1.38 20.38
CA ARG A 254 -23.01 1.10 19.24
C ARG A 254 -22.89 -0.33 18.72
N LYS A 255 -21.67 -0.88 18.62
CA LYS A 255 -21.44 -2.28 18.19
C LYS A 255 -22.06 -3.28 19.18
N LYS A 256 -21.93 -3.04 20.49
CA LYS A 256 -22.54 -3.85 21.55
C LYS A 256 -24.07 -3.80 21.49
N GLN A 257 -24.66 -2.61 21.34
CA GLN A 257 -26.12 -2.44 21.16
C GLN A 257 -26.63 -3.14 19.89
N GLN A 258 -25.92 -3.00 18.76
CA GLN A 258 -26.29 -3.68 17.50
C GLN A 258 -26.19 -5.21 17.62
N ALA A 259 -25.21 -5.73 18.34
CA ALA A 259 -25.09 -7.15 18.62
C ALA A 259 -26.23 -7.67 19.52
N GLN A 260 -26.62 -6.91 20.54
CA GLN A 260 -27.78 -7.22 21.39
C GLN A 260 -29.09 -7.25 20.59
N ILE A 261 -29.36 -6.20 19.80
CA ILE A 261 -30.55 -6.14 18.92
C ILE A 261 -30.55 -7.30 17.91
N LYS A 262 -29.39 -7.71 17.38
CA LYS A 262 -29.29 -8.86 16.48
C LYS A 262 -29.57 -10.18 17.21
N ALA A 263 -29.00 -10.38 18.41
CA ALA A 263 -29.22 -11.57 19.22
C ALA A 263 -30.67 -11.68 19.73
N GLU A 264 -31.33 -10.57 20.05
CA GLU A 264 -32.75 -10.53 20.40
C GLU A 264 -33.63 -10.88 19.19
N ARG A 265 -33.30 -10.37 18.00
CA ARG A 265 -33.97 -10.77 16.75
C ARG A 265 -33.76 -12.25 16.45
N GLU A 266 -32.54 -12.77 16.57
CA GLU A 266 -32.22 -14.18 16.34
C GLU A 266 -32.97 -15.09 17.33
N LYS A 267 -33.07 -14.70 18.61
CA LYS A 267 -33.94 -15.40 19.59
C LYS A 267 -35.41 -15.38 19.17
N SER A 268 -35.95 -14.23 18.74
CA SER A 268 -37.35 -14.13 18.27
C SER A 268 -37.64 -14.89 16.97
N VAL A 269 -36.62 -15.25 16.20
CA VAL A 269 -36.75 -16.07 14.98
C VAL A 269 -36.68 -17.56 15.32
N HIS A 270 -35.88 -17.96 16.31
CA HIS A 270 -35.69 -19.36 16.68
C HIS A 270 -36.86 -19.96 17.50
N ASP A 271 -37.81 -19.13 17.95
CA ASP A 271 -39.10 -19.59 18.51
C ASP A 271 -40.05 -20.15 17.42
N ASN A 272 -39.79 -19.90 16.13
CA ASN A 272 -40.48 -20.59 15.04
C ASN A 272 -39.73 -21.89 14.69
N PRO A 273 -40.40 -23.04 14.59
CA PRO A 273 -39.75 -24.28 14.19
C PRO A 273 -39.18 -24.16 12.76
N GLU A 274 -37.88 -24.41 12.62
CA GLU A 274 -37.21 -24.48 11.32
C GLU A 274 -37.66 -25.74 10.56
N GLU A 275 -38.78 -25.63 9.84
CA GLU A 275 -39.28 -26.69 8.97
C GLU A 275 -38.35 -26.92 7.77
N ASN A 276 -38.26 -28.17 7.31
CA ASN A 276 -37.51 -28.49 6.09
C ASN A 276 -38.30 -28.07 4.86
N ILE A 277 -38.17 -26.78 4.50
CA ILE A 277 -38.85 -26.12 3.39
C ILE A 277 -38.77 -26.93 2.08
N PHE A 278 -37.60 -27.46 1.73
CA PHE A 278 -37.41 -28.24 0.51
C PHE A 278 -38.21 -29.54 0.54
N LEU A 279 -38.21 -30.26 1.67
CA LEU A 279 -38.99 -31.49 1.82
C LEU A 279 -40.50 -31.21 1.82
N CYS A 280 -40.95 -30.19 2.54
CA CYS A 280 -42.36 -29.81 2.59
C CYS A 280 -42.89 -29.38 1.21
N GLN A 281 -42.11 -28.63 0.44
CA GLN A 281 -42.48 -28.25 -0.93
C GLN A 281 -42.41 -29.46 -1.88
N ALA A 282 -41.41 -30.35 -1.76
CA ALA A 282 -41.31 -31.56 -2.60
C ALA A 282 -42.50 -32.52 -2.39
N LEU A 283 -42.89 -32.76 -1.13
CA LEU A 283 -44.03 -33.62 -0.79
C LEU A 283 -45.34 -33.06 -1.34
N ARG A 284 -45.49 -31.73 -1.40
CA ARG A 284 -46.62 -31.06 -2.07
C ARG A 284 -46.63 -31.25 -3.58
N THR A 285 -45.47 -31.07 -4.23
CA THR A 285 -45.35 -31.21 -5.69
C THR A 285 -45.59 -32.66 -6.13
N PHE A 286 -45.04 -33.65 -5.43
CA PHE A 286 -45.16 -35.06 -5.81
C PHE A 286 -46.48 -35.74 -5.38
N PHE A 287 -47.12 -35.28 -4.30
CA PHE A 287 -48.33 -35.90 -3.75
C PHE A 287 -49.43 -34.87 -3.42
N PRO A 288 -49.91 -34.07 -4.39
CA PRO A 288 -50.87 -32.99 -4.13
C PRO A 288 -52.18 -33.48 -3.48
N ASP A 289 -52.68 -34.64 -3.90
CA ASP A 289 -53.97 -35.20 -3.45
C ASP A 289 -53.93 -35.82 -2.04
N SER A 290 -52.76 -35.90 -1.41
CA SER A 290 -52.55 -36.57 -0.12
C SER A 290 -52.16 -35.59 0.99
N GLU A 291 -53.12 -34.79 1.44
CA GLU A 291 -52.91 -33.76 2.49
C GLU A 291 -52.25 -34.26 3.79
N VAL A 292 -52.38 -35.55 4.11
CA VAL A 292 -51.80 -36.18 5.31
C VAL A 292 -50.28 -36.41 5.15
N LEU A 293 -49.77 -36.48 3.93
CA LEU A 293 -48.34 -36.70 3.64
C LEU A 293 -47.52 -35.40 3.64
N HIS A 294 -48.14 -34.23 3.75
CA HIS A 294 -47.43 -32.93 3.73
C HIS A 294 -46.87 -32.50 5.10
N SER A 295 -47.16 -33.25 6.16
CA SER A 295 -46.72 -32.96 7.54
C SER A 295 -45.55 -33.84 7.96
N CYS A 296 -44.51 -33.24 8.54
CA CYS A 296 -43.28 -33.91 8.98
C CYS A 296 -43.23 -34.21 10.49
N VAL A 297 -44.36 -34.15 11.20
CA VAL A 297 -44.43 -34.26 12.67
C VAL A 297 -45.36 -35.39 13.09
N ILE A 298 -44.94 -36.21 14.06
CA ILE A 298 -45.67 -37.38 14.56
C ILE A 298 -45.74 -37.33 16.09
N SER A 299 -46.90 -37.69 16.65
CA SER A 299 -47.10 -37.86 18.10
C SER A 299 -46.30 -39.04 18.64
N LEU A 300 -45.34 -38.78 19.52
CA LEU A 300 -44.48 -39.79 20.16
C LEU A 300 -45.29 -40.89 20.88
N LYS A 301 -46.47 -40.55 21.44
CA LYS A 301 -47.28 -41.47 22.25
C LYS A 301 -48.15 -42.40 21.41
N ASN A 302 -48.76 -41.88 20.34
CA ASN A 302 -49.78 -42.60 19.57
C ASN A 302 -49.35 -42.95 18.13
N ARG A 303 -48.16 -42.50 17.69
CA ARG A 303 -47.66 -42.60 16.30
C ARG A 303 -48.58 -41.99 15.23
N LEU A 304 -49.55 -41.18 15.65
CA LEU A 304 -50.44 -40.42 14.76
C LEU A 304 -49.71 -39.21 14.20
N ILE A 305 -49.97 -38.90 12.93
CA ILE A 305 -49.42 -37.74 12.23
C ILE A 305 -50.10 -36.46 12.75
N SER A 306 -49.31 -35.41 13.03
CA SER A 306 -49.79 -34.14 13.56
C SER A 306 -50.14 -33.16 12.43
N GLN A 307 -51.17 -32.33 12.64
CA GLN A 307 -51.65 -31.34 11.65
C GLN A 307 -50.75 -30.09 11.46
N SER A 308 -49.56 -30.05 12.04
CA SER A 308 -48.58 -28.99 11.78
C SER A 308 -48.09 -29.08 10.32
N ARG A 309 -48.47 -28.09 9.52
CA ARG A 309 -48.21 -27.98 8.08
C ARG A 309 -47.40 -26.71 7.79
N CYS A 310 -46.41 -26.84 6.92
CA CYS A 310 -45.64 -25.71 6.40
C CYS A 310 -46.50 -24.84 5.46
N ASN A 311 -47.24 -23.86 5.98
CA ASN A 311 -48.28 -23.17 5.21
C ASN A 311 -47.77 -22.12 4.20
N THR A 312 -46.46 -21.89 4.13
CA THR A 312 -45.85 -20.98 3.15
C THR A 312 -45.63 -21.65 1.80
N ASN A 313 -46.01 -20.97 0.72
CA ASN A 313 -45.60 -21.33 -0.64
C ASN A 313 -44.18 -20.82 -0.87
N HIS A 314 -43.22 -21.74 -0.92
CA HIS A 314 -41.84 -21.41 -1.22
C HIS A 314 -41.64 -21.60 -2.73
N HIS A 315 -41.50 -20.50 -3.47
CA HIS A 315 -41.15 -20.52 -4.89
C HIS A 315 -39.73 -21.07 -5.06
N LEU A 316 -39.64 -22.39 -5.15
CA LEU A 316 -38.41 -23.15 -5.32
C LEU A 316 -38.50 -23.95 -6.62
N ASP A 317 -37.49 -23.78 -7.45
CA ASP A 317 -37.27 -24.57 -8.65
C ASP A 317 -36.77 -25.97 -8.21
N MET A 318 -37.43 -27.05 -8.64
CA MET A 318 -37.20 -28.39 -8.08
C MET A 318 -37.14 -29.49 -9.13
N ALA A 319 -36.35 -30.52 -8.85
CA ALA A 319 -36.03 -31.59 -9.79
C ALA A 319 -37.20 -32.56 -10.04
N ASP A 320 -37.45 -32.86 -11.32
CA ASP A 320 -38.70 -33.48 -11.80
C ASP A 320 -38.95 -34.96 -11.44
N ASN A 321 -37.98 -35.70 -10.86
CA ASN A 321 -38.07 -37.16 -10.79
C ASN A 321 -37.72 -37.75 -9.40
N LEU A 322 -38.70 -38.43 -8.78
CA LEU A 322 -38.50 -39.21 -7.55
C LEU A 322 -37.72 -40.52 -7.77
N THR A 323 -37.97 -41.20 -8.89
CA THR A 323 -37.38 -42.52 -9.22
C THR A 323 -37.52 -42.78 -10.71
N LEU A 324 -36.52 -43.43 -11.30
CA LEU A 324 -36.53 -43.86 -12.70
C LEU A 324 -37.47 -45.07 -12.87
N MET A 325 -38.71 -44.82 -13.30
CA MET A 325 -39.71 -45.85 -13.60
C MET A 325 -39.39 -46.56 -14.92
N VAL A 326 -38.47 -47.53 -14.91
CA VAL A 326 -38.15 -48.37 -16.08
C VAL A 326 -38.30 -49.85 -15.72
N GLU A 327 -39.24 -50.52 -16.38
CA GLU A 327 -39.47 -51.96 -16.29
C GLU A 327 -38.74 -52.68 -17.43
N TYR A 328 -37.67 -53.40 -17.11
CA TYR A 328 -36.88 -54.15 -18.10
C TYR A 328 -37.48 -55.53 -18.34
N ILE A 329 -38.22 -55.70 -19.44
CA ILE A 329 -38.67 -57.01 -19.90
C ILE A 329 -37.54 -57.70 -20.67
N TYR A 330 -36.90 -58.69 -20.04
CA TYR A 330 -35.95 -59.59 -20.70
C TYR A 330 -36.72 -60.63 -21.54
N THR A 331 -36.73 -60.49 -22.86
CA THR A 331 -37.25 -61.51 -23.79
C THR A 331 -36.13 -62.48 -24.22
N PRO A 332 -36.22 -63.79 -23.93
CA PRO A 332 -35.19 -64.74 -24.33
C PRO A 332 -35.34 -65.26 -25.77
N GLU A 333 -34.17 -65.42 -26.42
CA GLU A 333 -33.85 -66.26 -27.58
C GLU A 333 -34.38 -65.92 -29.00
N ALA A 334 -33.41 -65.59 -29.88
CA ALA A 334 -33.06 -66.46 -31.00
C ALA A 334 -31.59 -66.21 -31.44
N SER A 335 -30.74 -67.25 -31.42
CA SER A 335 -29.36 -67.24 -31.95
C SER A 335 -29.17 -68.35 -32.99
N PRO A 336 -28.56 -68.04 -34.15
CA PRO A 336 -27.37 -68.81 -34.59
C PRO A 336 -26.36 -67.90 -35.37
N ALA A 337 -25.08 -68.17 -35.60
CA ALA A 337 -24.04 -69.11 -35.11
C ALA A 337 -22.66 -68.47 -35.50
N SER A 338 -21.45 -68.98 -35.24
CA SER A 338 -20.97 -70.26 -34.68
C SER A 338 -19.69 -70.04 -33.84
N ALA A 339 -19.08 -71.12 -33.34
CA ALA A 339 -17.80 -71.10 -32.61
C ALA A 339 -16.59 -71.36 -33.55
N PRO A 340 -15.32 -71.31 -33.07
CA PRO A 340 -14.81 -72.34 -32.16
C PRO A 340 -14.13 -71.82 -30.88
N ARG A 341 -14.25 -72.62 -29.81
CA ARG A 341 -13.48 -72.49 -28.56
C ARG A 341 -12.10 -73.13 -28.70
N MET A 342 -11.11 -72.58 -27.99
CA MET A 342 -10.16 -73.40 -27.22
C MET A 342 -10.00 -72.85 -25.80
N ILE A 343 -9.49 -73.69 -24.89
CA ILE A 343 -9.91 -73.72 -23.49
C ILE A 343 -8.74 -73.55 -22.52
N LYS A 344 -8.93 -72.66 -21.52
CA LYS A 344 -8.24 -72.55 -20.22
C LYS A 344 -6.72 -72.27 -20.20
N ARG A 345 -6.36 -71.20 -19.46
CA ARG A 345 -5.87 -71.34 -18.08
C ARG A 345 -6.22 -70.10 -17.24
N LYS A 346 -6.19 -70.26 -15.90
CA LYS A 346 -6.59 -69.27 -14.90
C LYS A 346 -5.49 -68.23 -14.66
N SER A 347 -5.86 -66.99 -14.34
CA SER A 347 -5.23 -66.20 -13.26
C SER A 347 -6.18 -65.09 -12.77
N LEU A 348 -5.99 -64.70 -11.51
CA LEU A 348 -6.82 -63.83 -10.68
C LEU A 348 -6.95 -62.39 -11.21
N ASP A 349 -8.09 -61.74 -10.98
CA ASP A 349 -8.35 -60.34 -11.33
C ASP A 349 -7.57 -59.33 -10.48
N ILE A 350 -7.22 -58.20 -11.11
CA ILE A 350 -6.92 -56.93 -10.43
C ILE A 350 -8.20 -56.10 -10.41
N HIS A 351 -8.51 -55.52 -9.26
CA HIS A 351 -9.77 -54.82 -9.01
C HIS A 351 -9.62 -53.32 -9.28
N ASP A 352 -10.03 -52.85 -10.45
CA ASP A 352 -10.16 -51.40 -10.70
C ASP A 352 -11.46 -50.86 -10.10
N GLN A 353 -11.33 -50.04 -9.06
CA GLN A 353 -12.43 -49.32 -8.43
C GLN A 353 -12.01 -47.86 -8.21
N TRP A 354 -12.26 -46.98 -9.19
CA TRP A 354 -12.02 -45.55 -9.00
C TRP A 354 -13.26 -44.84 -8.44
N HIS A 355 -13.06 -44.14 -7.32
CA HIS A 355 -14.11 -43.44 -6.57
C HIS A 355 -14.34 -42.01 -7.10
N MET A 356 -15.61 -41.58 -7.13
CA MET A 356 -15.97 -40.15 -7.12
C MET A 356 -16.75 -39.81 -5.85
N LYS A 357 -16.05 -39.32 -4.81
CA LYS A 357 -16.67 -38.70 -3.63
C LYS A 357 -15.84 -37.54 -3.06
N LYS A 358 -16.49 -36.36 -3.04
CA LYS A 358 -16.47 -35.29 -2.02
C LYS A 358 -15.18 -35.02 -1.25
N ALA A 359 -14.67 -33.80 -1.42
CA ALA A 359 -13.78 -33.16 -0.45
C ALA A 359 -14.55 -32.48 0.71
N ARG A 360 -14.08 -32.72 1.94
CA ARG A 360 -13.93 -31.72 3.01
C ARG A 360 -12.44 -31.80 3.40
N LEU A 361 -11.67 -30.72 3.34
CA LEU A 361 -11.58 -29.65 4.35
C LEU A 361 -10.97 -30.19 5.65
N LEU A 362 -9.67 -29.98 5.83
CA LEU A 362 -9.03 -29.51 7.06
C LEU A 362 -7.57 -29.05 6.79
N GLU A 363 -7.02 -28.33 7.76
CA GLU A 363 -5.67 -27.73 7.77
C GLU A 363 -4.54 -28.77 7.71
N THR A 364 -3.31 -28.36 7.41
CA THR A 364 -2.17 -28.48 8.35
C THR A 364 -1.00 -27.59 7.87
N GLU A 365 -0.22 -27.12 8.84
CA GLU A 365 1.02 -26.36 8.68
C GLU A 365 2.19 -27.17 8.07
N ASN A 366 3.13 -26.43 7.50
CA ASN A 366 4.60 -26.57 7.58
C ASN A 366 5.41 -27.77 7.02
N GLN A 367 6.64 -27.36 6.64
CA GLN A 367 7.91 -28.10 6.56
C GLN A 367 8.17 -29.13 5.44
N GLN A 368 8.80 -28.62 4.39
CA GLN A 368 10.16 -28.99 3.95
C GLN A 368 10.61 -30.46 4.04
N SER A 369 10.99 -31.04 2.89
CA SER A 369 12.39 -31.44 2.67
C SER A 369 12.72 -31.74 1.20
N VAL A 370 13.83 -31.14 0.77
CA VAL A 370 14.83 -31.53 -0.25
C VAL A 370 14.53 -32.74 -1.15
N THR A 371 14.81 -32.58 -2.45
CA THR A 371 15.17 -33.71 -3.33
C THR A 371 16.28 -33.29 -4.29
N ASP A 372 17.42 -34.00 -4.21
CA ASP A 372 18.52 -33.88 -5.18
C ASP A 372 18.11 -34.44 -6.55
N VAL A 373 18.56 -33.79 -7.63
CA VAL A 373 18.78 -34.46 -8.93
C VAL A 373 20.07 -33.90 -9.56
N SER A 374 20.92 -34.80 -10.02
CA SER A 374 22.25 -34.53 -10.57
C SER A 374 22.37 -34.91 -12.06
N ASN A 375 23.13 -34.11 -12.82
CA ASN A 375 23.96 -34.46 -14.00
C ASN A 375 24.48 -33.15 -14.64
N SER A 376 25.80 -32.88 -14.69
CA SER A 376 26.83 -33.37 -15.65
C SER A 376 26.67 -32.72 -17.05
N ASN A 377 27.68 -32.17 -17.76
CA ASN A 377 29.15 -32.28 -17.77
C ASN A 377 29.79 -30.90 -18.16
N GLN A 378 30.88 -30.42 -17.53
CA GLN A 378 32.31 -30.59 -17.90
C GLN A 378 32.79 -29.76 -19.13
N GLU A 379 33.59 -28.71 -18.92
CA GLU A 379 34.97 -28.61 -19.48
C GLU A 379 35.76 -27.31 -19.11
N LYS A 380 37.06 -27.52 -18.90
CA LYS A 380 38.23 -26.64 -19.08
C LYS A 380 38.43 -25.37 -18.21
N ALA A 381 39.72 -25.18 -17.89
CA ALA A 381 40.27 -24.17 -16.99
C ALA A 381 41.01 -23.06 -17.74
N SER A 382 41.20 -21.91 -17.08
CA SER A 382 42.36 -21.04 -17.29
C SER A 382 42.60 -20.14 -16.07
N THR A 383 43.75 -20.31 -15.43
CA THR A 383 44.30 -19.45 -14.38
C THR A 383 45.02 -18.23 -14.98
N THR A 384 44.97 -17.08 -14.30
CA THR A 384 45.98 -15.98 -14.32
C THR A 384 45.54 -14.98 -13.23
N ASN A 385 46.31 -14.80 -12.14
CA ASN A 385 47.37 -13.77 -11.96
C ASN A 385 46.79 -12.35 -11.97
N SER A 386 47.07 -11.41 -11.04
CA SER A 386 48.12 -11.29 -10.01
C SER A 386 47.78 -10.06 -9.09
N PRO A 387 48.67 -9.59 -8.19
CA PRO A 387 49.02 -10.16 -6.89
C PRO A 387 48.69 -9.24 -5.69
N ASP A 388 48.61 -9.80 -4.49
CA ASP A 388 48.88 -9.05 -3.25
C ASP A 388 50.40 -8.97 -3.02
N THR A 389 50.86 -7.91 -2.34
CA THR A 389 52.21 -7.84 -1.74
C THR A 389 52.10 -7.41 -0.29
N ASP A 390 52.60 -8.27 0.59
CA ASP A 390 52.70 -8.06 2.03
C ASP A 390 53.60 -6.86 2.41
N THR A 391 53.33 -6.26 3.57
CA THR A 391 54.34 -6.09 4.65
C THR A 391 53.67 -5.83 5.99
N GLU A 392 53.53 -6.91 6.76
CA GLU A 392 53.96 -7.08 8.17
C GLU A 392 54.17 -5.90 9.14
N ILE A 393 53.78 -6.17 10.40
CA ILE A 393 54.29 -5.58 11.68
C ILE A 393 53.76 -4.14 11.96
N GLU A 394 53.26 -3.77 13.14
CA GLU A 394 53.69 -4.10 14.52
C GLU A 394 52.52 -4.09 15.54
N SER A 395 52.69 -4.79 16.67
CA SER A 395 51.71 -4.83 17.77
C SER A 395 52.18 -4.00 18.98
N THR A 396 51.36 -3.07 19.47
CA THR A 396 51.57 -2.45 20.79
C THR A 396 50.28 -1.98 21.47
N ASP A 397 49.95 -2.71 22.53
CA ASP A 397 49.52 -2.24 23.86
C ASP A 397 48.11 -1.65 24.13
N ASP A 398 47.77 -1.70 25.42
CA ASP A 398 46.44 -1.54 26.03
C ASP A 398 45.75 -0.18 25.84
N GLY A 399 44.41 -0.21 25.80
CA GLY A 399 43.54 0.96 25.88
C GLY A 399 42.07 0.60 26.08
N GLU A 400 41.53 0.80 27.28
CA GLU A 400 40.15 0.47 27.62
C GLU A 400 39.12 1.22 26.77
N TYR A 401 38.22 0.49 26.10
CA TYR A 401 37.03 1.06 25.46
C TYR A 401 35.91 1.30 26.50
N PRO A 402 35.48 2.54 26.77
CA PRO A 402 34.31 2.80 27.60
C PRO A 402 33.02 2.39 26.86
N ARG A 403 32.19 1.58 27.51
CA ARG A 403 30.89 1.14 26.97
C ARG A 403 29.95 2.32 26.69
N SER A 404 29.36 2.34 25.50
CA SER A 404 28.27 3.27 25.16
C SER A 404 27.02 2.99 26.00
N PRO A 405 26.28 4.03 26.44
CA PRO A 405 25.01 3.85 27.14
C PRO A 405 23.88 3.51 26.14
N THR A 406 23.13 2.46 26.45
CA THR A 406 21.88 2.10 25.76
C THR A 406 20.78 3.12 26.10
N PHE A 407 19.94 3.46 25.12
CA PHE A 407 18.65 4.12 25.31
C PHE A 407 17.51 3.09 25.43
#